data_AF-A0A536SGN3-F1
#
_entry.id   AF-A0A536SGN3-F1
#
_cell.length_a   1.000
_cell.length_b   1.000
_cell.length_c   1.000
_cell.angle_alpha   90.00
_cell.angle_beta   90.00
_cell.angle_gamma   90.00
#
_symmetry.space_group_name_H-M   'P 1'
#
loop_
_entity.id
_entity.type
_entity.pdbx_description
1 polymer ?
#
loop_
_entity_poly.entity_id
_entity_poly.type
_entity_poly.pdbx_seq_one_letter_code
_entity_poly.pdbx_strand_id
1 'polypeptide(L)'
;MIGYLGAETPEIFASRLAAFRDGLADMNYAEGRNVVIEYRWARGDNARLPELATELVQRKVSVLVAPGSVAAALAAKKATASIPVVFEV
;
A
#
# COMPACT_ATOMS: atom_id res chain seq x y z
N MET A 1 -7.03 -6.51 6.98
CA MET A 1 -5.94 -5.51 7.11
C MET A 1 -5.41 -5.19 5.72
N ILE A 2 -5.23 -3.92 5.41
CA ILE A 2 -4.70 -3.47 4.11
C ILE A 2 -3.24 -3.09 4.30
N GLY A 3 -2.34 -3.55 3.44
CA GLY A 3 -0.99 -3.04 3.34
C GLY A 3 -0.91 -1.94 2.28
N TYR A 4 -0.27 -0.82 2.58
CA TYR A 4 -0.08 0.30 1.66
C TYR A 4 1.42 0.56 1.48
N LEU A 5 1.93 0.32 0.28
CA LEU A 5 3.33 0.49 -0.09
C LEU A 5 3.50 1.74 -0.96
N GLY A 6 3.94 2.84 -0.36
CA GLY A 6 4.17 4.10 -1.06
C GLY A 6 5.63 4.29 -1.44
N ALA A 7 5.88 4.67 -2.71
CA ALA A 7 7.23 4.96 -3.20
C ALA A 7 7.80 6.28 -2.67
N GLU A 8 6.94 7.27 -2.44
CA GLU A 8 7.34 8.60 -1.95
C GLU A 8 7.03 8.78 -0.47
N THR A 9 6.99 10.03 -0.01
CA THR A 9 6.56 10.36 1.33
C THR A 9 5.03 10.42 1.43
N PRO A 10 4.45 10.26 2.64
CA PRO A 10 3.01 10.42 2.85
C PRO A 10 2.48 11.78 2.38
N GLU A 11 3.30 12.84 2.48
CA GLU A 11 2.93 14.20 2.10
C GLU A 11 2.77 14.33 0.58
N ILE A 12 3.68 13.75 -0.21
CA ILE A 12 3.57 13.71 -1.68
C ILE A 12 2.35 12.89 -2.10
N PHE A 13 2.00 11.85 -1.31
CA PHE A 13 0.87 10.97 -1.58
C PHE A 13 -0.44 11.40 -0.93
N ALA A 14 -0.50 12.58 -0.30
CA ALA A 14 -1.65 13.01 0.52
C ALA A 14 -2.98 12.96 -0.25
N SER A 15 -3.01 13.44 -1.50
CA SER A 15 -4.22 13.40 -2.32
C SER A 15 -4.65 11.98 -2.70
N ARG A 16 -3.69 11.09 -2.97
CA ARG A 16 -3.96 9.66 -3.25
C ARG A 16 -4.47 8.94 -2.00
N LEU A 17 -3.91 9.25 -0.83
CA LEU A 17 -4.38 8.70 0.44
C LEU A 17 -5.80 9.15 0.76
N ALA A 18 -6.12 10.42 0.52
CA ALA A 18 -7.48 10.93 0.68
C ALA A 18 -8.46 10.18 -0.24
N ALA A 19 -8.17 10.14 -1.55
CA ALA A 19 -9.01 9.43 -2.51
C ALA A 19 -9.16 7.93 -2.21
N PHE A 20 -8.09 7.27 -1.75
CA PHE A 20 -8.14 5.87 -1.36
C PHE A 20 -9.05 5.65 -0.14
N ARG A 21 -8.97 6.53 0.86
CA ARG A 21 -9.84 6.48 2.04
C ARG A 21 -11.30 6.81 1.70
N ASP A 22 -11.53 7.77 0.82
CA ASP A 22 -12.88 8.14 0.36
C ASP A 22 -13.54 6.97 -0.38
N GLY A 23 -12.84 6.31 -1.31
CA GLY A 23 -13.36 5.13 -2.00
C GLY A 23 -13.63 3.94 -1.06
N LEU A 24 -12.84 3.77 0.00
CA LEU A 24 -13.15 2.80 1.05
C LEU A 24 -14.41 3.20 1.83
N ALA A 25 -14.54 4.49 2.17
CA ALA A 25 -15.67 5.02 2.93
C ALA A 25 -17.00 4.88 2.16
N ASP A 26 -16.99 5.06 0.84
CA ASP A 26 -18.15 4.83 -0.05
C ASP A 26 -18.67 3.38 0.02
N MET A 27 -17.79 2.44 0.36
CA MET A 27 -18.12 1.03 0.59
C MET A 27 -18.33 0.70 2.08
N ASN A 28 -18.53 1.72 2.92
CA ASN A 28 -18.65 1.62 4.38
C ASN A 28 -17.41 1.06 5.10
N TYR A 29 -16.21 1.18 4.51
CA TYR A 29 -14.94 0.86 5.16
C TYR A 29 -14.25 2.13 5.67
N ALA A 30 -14.04 2.22 6.98
CA ALA A 30 -13.36 3.32 7.64
C ALA A 30 -12.14 2.81 8.44
N GLU A 31 -11.00 3.46 8.20
CA GLU A 31 -9.76 3.18 8.92
C GLU A 31 -9.94 3.38 10.43
N GLY A 32 -9.45 2.44 11.23
CA GLY A 32 -9.59 2.44 12.70
C GLY A 32 -10.95 1.99 13.22
N ARG A 33 -11.98 1.86 12.37
CA ARG A 33 -13.30 1.35 12.74
C ARG A 33 -13.48 -0.12 12.35
N ASN A 34 -13.35 -0.42 11.06
CA ASN A 34 -13.55 -1.76 10.51
C ASN A 34 -12.45 -2.17 9.51
N VAL A 35 -11.51 -1.28 9.23
CA VAL A 35 -10.29 -1.58 8.47
C VAL A 35 -9.08 -1.02 9.21
N VAL A 36 -7.97 -1.76 9.15
CA VAL A 36 -6.65 -1.29 9.56
C VAL A 36 -5.78 -1.18 8.32
N ILE A 37 -5.10 -0.05 8.14
CA ILE A 37 -4.15 0.18 7.05
C ILE A 37 -2.73 0.24 7.64
N GLU A 38 -1.88 -0.67 7.19
CA GLU A 38 -0.46 -0.72 7.51
C GLU A 38 0.33 -0.01 6.42
N TYR A 39 0.98 1.09 6.78
CA TYR A 39 1.73 1.90 5.82
C TYR A 39 3.22 1.58 5.82
N ARG A 40 3.81 1.53 4.63
CA ARG A 40 5.27 1.52 4.42
C ARG A 40 5.64 2.50 3.32
N TRP A 41 6.60 3.37 3.64
CA TRP A 41 7.00 4.49 2.78
C TRP A 41 8.48 4.39 2.45
N ALA A 42 8.79 4.31 1.16
CA ALA A 42 10.15 4.31 0.66
C ALA A 42 10.79 5.70 0.70
N ARG A 43 9.98 6.78 0.77
CA ARG A 43 10.44 8.17 0.89
C ARG A 43 11.41 8.56 -0.23
N GLY A 44 11.10 8.16 -1.46
CA GLY A 44 11.90 8.44 -2.66
C GLY A 44 13.02 7.42 -2.92
N ASP A 45 13.33 6.54 -1.96
CA ASP A 45 14.35 5.51 -2.12
C ASP A 45 13.75 4.16 -2.54
N ASN A 46 13.66 3.97 -3.86
CA ASN A 46 13.11 2.74 -4.45
C ASN A 46 13.89 1.46 -4.07
N ALA A 47 15.15 1.56 -3.60
CA ALA A 47 15.91 0.38 -3.17
C ALA A 47 15.30 -0.27 -1.91
N ARG A 48 14.50 0.47 -1.13
CA ARG A 48 13.85 -0.02 0.10
C ARG A 48 12.53 -0.74 -0.18
N LEU A 49 11.94 -0.57 -1.36
CA LEU A 49 10.62 -1.13 -1.69
C LEU A 49 10.52 -2.65 -1.51
N PRO A 50 11.51 -3.48 -1.90
CA PRO A 50 11.44 -4.93 -1.69
C PRO A 50 11.35 -5.34 -0.21
N GLU A 51 12.13 -4.69 0.65
CA GLU A 51 12.12 -4.95 2.11
C GLU A 51 10.77 -4.52 2.71
N LEU A 52 10.33 -3.29 2.39
CA LEU A 52 9.05 -2.76 2.85
C LEU A 52 7.84 -3.60 2.40
N ALA A 53 7.87 -4.12 1.18
CA ALA A 53 6.86 -5.05 0.70
C ALA A 53 6.88 -6.37 1.50
N THR A 54 8.06 -6.90 1.79
CA THR A 54 8.24 -8.12 2.59
C THR A 54 7.70 -7.95 4.00
N GLU A 55 7.92 -6.79 4.63
CA GLU A 55 7.34 -6.49 5.95
C GLU A 55 5.81 -6.56 5.95
N LEU A 56 5.16 -6.01 4.91
CA LEU A 56 3.69 -6.08 4.78
C LEU A 56 3.20 -7.52 4.57
N VAL A 57 3.92 -8.33 3.80
CA VAL A 57 3.62 -9.76 3.62
C VAL A 57 3.76 -10.52 4.95
N GLN A 58 4.84 -10.26 5.71
CA GLN A 58 5.07 -10.89 7.02
C GLN A 58 4.02 -10.48 8.06
N ARG A 59 3.48 -9.26 7.96
CA ARG A 59 2.32 -8.80 8.74
C ARG A 59 1.03 -9.53 8.37
N LYS A 60 1.01 -10.32 7.28
CA LYS A 60 -0.17 -11.05 6.78
C LYS A 60 -1.32 -10.11 6.44
N VAL A 61 -1.02 -9.02 5.73
CA VAL A 61 -2.07 -8.16 5.15
C VAL A 61 -2.97 -8.97 4.21
N SER A 62 -4.25 -8.61 4.15
CA SER A 62 -5.26 -9.28 3.34
C SER A 62 -5.21 -8.86 1.86
N VAL A 63 -4.73 -7.63 1.61
CA VAL A 63 -4.49 -7.04 0.29
C VAL A 63 -3.30 -6.10 0.41
N LEU A 64 -2.46 -6.03 -0.63
CA LEU A 64 -1.31 -5.14 -0.71
C LEU A 64 -1.53 -4.13 -1.84
N VAL A 65 -1.60 -2.84 -1.49
CA VAL A 65 -1.84 -1.73 -2.40
C VAL A 65 -0.51 -1.02 -2.67
N ALA A 66 -0.19 -0.79 -3.94
CA ALA A 66 1.05 -0.13 -4.38
C ALA A 66 0.74 0.95 -5.45
N PRO A 67 0.23 2.12 -5.02
CA PRO A 67 -0.31 3.12 -5.94
C PRO A 67 0.77 4.04 -6.53
N GLY A 68 0.52 4.52 -7.74
CA GLY A 68 1.27 5.58 -8.41
C GLY A 68 2.75 5.27 -8.67
N SER A 69 3.15 3.99 -8.66
CA SER A 69 4.56 3.60 -8.85
C SER A 69 4.71 2.19 -9.40
N VAL A 70 5.26 2.09 -10.62
CA VAL A 70 5.63 0.81 -11.25
C VAL A 70 6.64 0.06 -10.38
N ALA A 71 7.59 0.77 -9.76
CA ALA A 71 8.60 0.14 -8.89
C ALA A 71 7.96 -0.49 -7.64
N ALA A 72 7.00 0.20 -7.00
CA ALA A 72 6.27 -0.33 -5.86
C ALA A 72 5.38 -1.52 -6.24
N ALA A 73 4.66 -1.42 -7.37
CA ALA A 73 3.82 -2.51 -7.86
C ALA A 73 4.63 -3.78 -8.17
N LEU A 74 5.81 -3.64 -8.79
CA LEU A 74 6.72 -4.76 -9.06
C LEU A 74 7.31 -5.35 -7.78
N ALA A 75 7.69 -4.51 -6.80
CA ALA A 75 8.17 -4.99 -5.51
C ALA A 75 7.10 -5.78 -4.76
N ALA A 76 5.86 -5.27 -4.70
CA ALA A 76 4.72 -5.96 -4.13
C ALA A 76 4.44 -7.31 -4.80
N LYS A 77 4.38 -7.32 -6.14
CA LYS A 77 4.16 -8.54 -6.93
C LYS A 77 5.25 -9.59 -6.74
N LYS A 78 6.51 -9.17 -6.52
CA LYS A 78 7.62 -10.09 -6.22
C LYS A 78 7.56 -10.63 -4.79
N ALA A 79 7.08 -9.83 -3.84
CA ALA A 79 7.05 -10.21 -2.43
C ALA A 79 6.01 -11.29 -2.12
N THR A 80 4.98 -11.45 -2.95
CA THR A 80 3.91 -12.42 -2.71
C THR A 80 3.21 -12.85 -4.00
N ALA A 81 2.86 -14.14 -4.06
CA ALA A 81 2.03 -14.71 -5.12
C ALA A 81 0.60 -15.05 -4.64
N SER A 82 0.32 -14.89 -3.34
CA SER A 82 -0.94 -15.32 -2.71
C SER A 82 -1.79 -14.17 -2.17
N ILE A 83 -1.15 -13.06 -1.79
CA ILE A 83 -1.87 -11.85 -1.36
C ILE A 83 -2.23 -11.05 -2.62
N PRO A 84 -3.50 -10.67 -2.83
CA PRO A 84 -3.88 -9.82 -3.94
C PRO A 84 -3.10 -8.49 -3.92
N VAL A 85 -2.54 -8.13 -5.08
CA VAL A 85 -1.83 -6.86 -5.28
C VAL A 85 -2.70 -5.94 -6.12
N VAL A 86 -3.02 -4.75 -5.59
CA VAL A 86 -3.78 -3.71 -6.28
C VAL A 86 -2.85 -2.53 -6.55
N PHE A 87 -2.88 -1.99 -7.77
CA PHE A 87 -2.02 -0.89 -8.18
C PHE A 87 -2.73 -0.04 -9.24
N GLU A 88 -2.43 1.26 -9.25
CA GLU A 88 -2.63 2.15 -10.40
C GLU A 88 -1.27 2.72 -10.80
N VAL A 89 -1.07 2.93 -12.11
CA VAL A 89 0.18 3.45 -12.70
C VAL A 89 -0.15 4.51 -13.74
#